data_AF-A0A914EJX0-F1
#
_entry.id   AF-A0A914EJX0-F1
#
_cell.length_a   1.000
_cell.length_b   1.000
_cell.length_c   1.000
_cell.angle_alpha   90.00
_cell.angle_beta   90.00
_cell.angle_gamma   90.00
#
_symmetry.space_group_name_H-M   'P 1'
#
loop_
_entity.id
_entity.type
_entity.pdbx_description
1 polymer ?
#
loop_
_entity_poly.entity_id
_entity_poly.type
_entity_poly.pdbx_seq_one_letter_code
_entity_poly.pdbx_strand_id
1 'polypeptide(L)'
;MNPGVGWINLFTCCNQFVAVFFPLRYIRLGARYAYAIPVIALIFTFSTYIWAAIANLPSRYDYTVSANCNIRDTNTALLYDVLRLIRIISTFIAISLYVPIVIKIFMIIKGSDSNQANRKAFNATQRNSNQESTSAFNFYKTNISSKFYE
;
A
#
# COMPACT_ATOMS: atom_id res chain seq x y z
N MET A 1 8.16 25.22 4.41
CA MET A 1 7.41 23.97 4.70
C MET A 1 6.46 23.71 3.54
N ASN A 2 6.59 22.60 2.81
CA ASN A 2 6.05 22.46 1.45
C ASN A 2 4.66 21.76 1.43
N PRO A 3 3.56 22.46 1.09
CA PRO A 3 2.19 21.91 1.18
C PRO A 3 1.91 20.75 0.22
N GLY A 4 2.68 20.63 -0.88
CA GLY A 4 2.52 19.53 -1.85
C GLY A 4 2.80 18.13 -1.28
N VAL A 5 3.66 18.03 -0.26
CA VAL A 5 4.01 16.73 0.36
C VAL A 5 2.80 16.09 1.05
N GLY A 6 1.86 16.91 1.57
CA GLY A 6 0.65 16.41 2.24
C GLY A 6 -0.29 15.67 1.30
N TRP A 7 -0.50 16.21 0.09
CA TRP A 7 -1.35 15.57 -0.92
C TRP A 7 -0.75 14.27 -1.43
N ILE A 8 0.55 14.25 -1.73
CA ILE A 8 1.24 13.05 -2.17
C ILE A 8 1.09 11.93 -1.14
N ASN A 9 1.32 12.23 0.15
CA ASN A 9 1.14 11.25 1.22
C ASN A 9 -0.30 10.72 1.31
N LEU A 10 -1.31 11.59 1.14
CA LEU A 10 -2.72 11.17 1.18
C LEU A 10 -3.06 10.24 0.01
N PHE A 11 -2.62 10.57 -1.21
CA PHE A 11 -2.83 9.70 -2.38
C PHE A 11 -2.10 8.36 -2.25
N THR A 12 -0.88 8.35 -1.70
CA THR A 12 -0.16 7.12 -1.40
C THR A 12 -0.90 6.26 -0.38
N CYS A 13 -1.43 6.86 0.68
CA CYS A 13 -2.23 6.14 1.69
C CYS A 13 -3.51 5.55 1.07
N CYS A 14 -4.23 6.31 0.24
CA CYS A 14 -5.39 5.80 -0.49
C CYS A 14 -5.03 4.65 -1.43
N ASN A 15 -3.90 4.74 -2.14
CA ASN A 15 -3.43 3.66 -3.00
C ASN A 15 -3.18 2.37 -2.21
N GLN A 16 -2.49 2.48 -1.06
CA GLN A 16 -2.25 1.35 -0.17
C GLN A 16 -3.55 0.77 0.41
N PHE A 17 -4.51 1.64 0.75
CA PHE A 17 -5.83 1.20 1.20
C PHE A 17 -6.52 0.32 0.14
N VAL A 18 -6.57 0.77 -1.11
CA VAL A 18 -7.21 0.02 -2.19
C VAL A 18 -6.47 -1.30 -2.46
N ALA A 19 -5.14 -1.28 -2.46
CA ALA A 19 -4.33 -2.49 -2.66
C ALA A 19 -4.57 -3.54 -1.57
N VAL A 20 -4.66 -3.12 -0.31
CA VAL A 20 -4.84 -4.00 0.84
C VAL A 20 -6.28 -4.50 0.94
N PHE A 21 -7.28 -3.64 0.71
CA PHE A 21 -8.69 -4.01 0.82
C PHE A 21 -9.21 -4.82 -0.37
N PHE A 22 -8.77 -4.50 -1.59
CA PHE A 22 -9.29 -5.09 -2.83
C PHE A 22 -8.17 -5.64 -3.74
N PRO A 23 -7.40 -6.64 -3.31
CA PRO A 23 -6.22 -7.12 -4.03
C PRO A 23 -6.55 -7.63 -5.44
N LEU A 24 -7.66 -8.36 -5.61
CA LEU A 24 -8.08 -8.90 -6.91
C LEU A 24 -8.46 -7.80 -7.91
N ARG A 25 -9.07 -6.70 -7.44
CA ARG A 25 -9.35 -5.54 -8.28
C ARG A 25 -8.05 -4.80 -8.57
N TYR A 26 -7.21 -4.58 -7.55
CA TYR A 26 -5.94 -3.87 -7.69
C TYR A 26 -5.00 -4.51 -8.71
N ILE A 27 -4.87 -5.84 -8.73
CA ILE A 27 -4.06 -6.56 -9.73
C ILE A 27 -4.61 -6.38 -11.15
N ARG A 28 -5.93 -6.23 -11.28
CA ARG A 28 -6.61 -6.01 -12.57
C ARG A 28 -6.45 -4.57 -13.07
N LEU A 29 -6.24 -3.61 -12.17
CA LEU A 29 -5.85 -2.25 -12.52
C LEU A 29 -4.40 -2.28 -12.98
N GLY A 30 -4.18 -2.53 -14.27
CA GLY A 30 -2.85 -2.62 -14.89
C GLY A 30 -2.00 -1.34 -14.74
N ALA A 31 -0.81 -1.35 -15.34
CA ALA A 31 0.23 -0.32 -15.16
C ALA A 31 -0.24 1.14 -15.35
N ARG A 32 -1.27 1.38 -16.19
CA ARG A 32 -1.85 2.71 -16.41
C ARG A 32 -2.37 3.37 -15.13
N TYR A 33 -2.88 2.59 -14.19
CA TYR A 33 -3.37 3.11 -12.91
C TYR A 33 -2.24 3.61 -12.01
N ALA A 34 -1.11 2.88 -12.01
CA ALA A 34 0.08 3.25 -11.22
C ALA A 34 0.65 4.61 -11.65
N TYR A 35 0.55 4.97 -12.93
CA TYR A 35 0.93 6.28 -13.44
C TYR A 35 -0.15 7.35 -13.25
N ALA A 36 -1.44 6.98 -13.25
CA ALA A 36 -2.53 7.93 -13.10
C ALA A 36 -2.56 8.59 -11.71
N ILE A 37 -2.31 7.82 -10.63
CA ILE A 37 -2.33 8.36 -9.26
C ILE A 37 -1.32 9.51 -9.03
N PRO A 38 -0.01 9.36 -9.33
CA PRO A 38 0.94 10.45 -9.11
C PRO A 38 0.65 11.67 -9.99
N VAL A 39 0.14 11.46 -11.21
CA VAL A 39 -0.29 12.56 -12.10
C VAL A 39 -1.46 13.34 -11.49
N ILE A 40 -2.46 12.64 -10.94
CA ILE A 40 -3.58 13.29 -10.24
C ILE A 40 -3.08 14.05 -9.01
N ALA A 41 -2.18 13.46 -8.21
CA ALA A 41 -1.60 14.14 -7.05
C ALA A 41 -0.82 15.41 -7.45
N LEU A 42 -0.10 15.37 -8.57
CA LEU A 42 0.58 16.55 -9.12
C LEU A 42 -0.41 17.62 -9.55
N ILE A 43 -1.50 17.26 -10.25
CA ILE A 43 -2.53 18.22 -10.66
C ILE A 43 -3.14 18.93 -9.45
N PHE A 44 -3.46 18.19 -8.38
CA PHE A 44 -3.97 18.78 -7.13
C PHE A 44 -2.94 19.70 -6.46
N THR A 45 -1.66 19.31 -6.48
CA THR A 45 -0.58 20.14 -5.93
C THR A 45 -0.40 21.43 -6.73
N PHE A 46 -0.43 21.35 -8.07
CA PHE A 46 -0.36 22.53 -8.93
C PHE A 46 -1.58 23.45 -8.75
N SER A 47 -2.78 22.87 -8.67
CA SER A 47 -4.00 23.64 -8.46
C SER A 47 -3.98 24.42 -7.14
N THR A 48 -3.58 23.76 -6.05
CA THR A 48 -3.44 24.43 -4.74
C THR A 48 -2.34 25.49 -4.72
N TYR A 49 -1.25 25.27 -5.47
CA TYR A 49 -0.20 26.27 -5.64
C TYR A 49 -0.69 27.50 -6.43
N ILE A 50 -1.39 27.31 -7.54
CA ILE A 50 -1.96 28.39 -8.35
C ILE A 50 -2.96 29.20 -7.50
N TRP A 51 -3.82 28.53 -6.75
CA TRP A 51 -4.79 29.19 -5.89
C TRP A 51 -4.12 30.02 -4.80
N ALA A 52 -3.06 29.49 -4.17
CA ALA A 52 -2.24 30.24 -3.22
C ALA A 52 -1.53 31.44 -3.89
N ALA A 53 -1.06 31.30 -5.14
CA ALA A 53 -0.43 32.40 -5.86
C ALA A 53 -1.42 33.53 -6.15
N ILE A 54 -2.65 33.19 -6.58
CA ILE A 54 -3.71 34.17 -6.87
C ILE A 54 -4.14 34.89 -5.59
N ALA A 55 -4.34 34.16 -4.50
CA ALA A 55 -4.79 34.74 -3.24
C ALA A 55 -3.78 35.71 -2.60
N ASN A 56 -2.50 35.61 -2.96
CA ASN A 56 -1.44 36.50 -2.50
C ASN A 56 -1.09 37.63 -3.48
N LEU A 57 -1.74 37.71 -4.67
CA LEU A 57 -1.59 38.85 -5.57
C LEU A 57 -1.85 40.22 -4.89
N PRO A 58 -2.89 40.40 -4.04
CA PRO A 58 -3.17 41.72 -3.46
C PRO A 58 -2.16 42.16 -2.40
N SER A 59 -1.51 41.26 -1.68
CA SER A 59 -0.53 41.62 -0.63
C SER A 59 0.92 41.72 -1.13
N ARG A 60 1.18 41.47 -2.42
CA ARG A 60 2.53 41.60 -3.01
C ARG A 60 3.08 43.03 -3.02
N TYR A 61 2.21 44.02 -2.83
CA TYR A 61 2.58 45.43 -2.80
C TYR A 61 2.82 45.97 -1.39
N ASP A 62 2.60 45.18 -0.34
CA ASP A 62 2.97 45.55 1.03
C ASP A 62 4.44 45.20 1.29
N TYR A 63 5.28 46.24 1.32
CA TYR A 63 6.74 46.14 1.46
C TYR A 63 7.23 45.71 2.85
N THR A 64 6.37 45.14 3.69
CA THR A 64 6.69 44.70 5.07
C THR A 64 7.14 43.24 5.13
N VAL A 65 7.90 42.79 4.13
CA VAL A 65 8.45 41.44 4.13
C VAL A 65 9.64 41.36 5.08
N SER A 66 9.48 40.60 6.16
CA SER A 66 10.57 40.24 7.07
C SER A 66 11.66 39.48 6.30
N ALA A 67 12.94 39.77 6.56
CA ALA A 67 14.07 39.04 5.98
C ALA A 67 14.11 37.56 6.38
N ASN A 68 13.33 37.18 7.40
CA ASN A 68 13.03 35.79 7.66
C ASN A 68 12.04 35.30 6.59
N CYS A 69 12.48 34.40 5.70
CA CYS A 69 11.65 33.69 4.72
C CYS A 69 10.62 32.77 5.40
N ASN A 70 9.73 33.33 6.21
CA ASN A 70 8.70 32.62 6.94
C ASN A 70 7.38 32.74 6.18
N ILE A 71 6.79 31.60 5.86
CA ILE A 71 5.54 31.50 5.07
C ILE A 71 4.36 32.21 5.76
N ARG A 72 4.44 32.42 7.08
CA ARG A 72 3.46 33.22 7.84
C ARG A 72 3.50 34.71 7.51
N ASP A 73 4.67 35.23 7.17
CA ASP A 73 4.88 36.67 6.97
C ASP A 73 4.64 37.07 5.52
N THR A 74 4.72 36.10 4.59
CA THR A 74 4.48 36.31 3.14
C THR A 74 3.04 36.06 2.71
N ASN A 75 2.23 35.39 3.53
CA ASN A 75 0.85 35.06 3.21
C ASN A 75 -0.13 35.80 4.11
N THR A 76 -1.32 36.08 3.60
CA THR A 76 -2.43 36.55 4.44
C THR A 76 -2.75 35.52 5.53
N ALA A 77 -3.03 35.98 6.75
CA ALA A 77 -3.27 35.11 7.92
C ALA A 77 -4.37 34.06 7.65
N LEU A 78 -5.42 34.46 6.92
CA LEU A 78 -6.53 33.60 6.52
C LEU A 78 -6.07 32.47 5.59
N LEU A 79 -5.23 32.78 4.60
CA LEU A 79 -4.69 31.78 3.68
C LEU A 79 -3.79 30.77 4.44
N TYR A 80 -2.96 31.28 5.35
CA TYR A 80 -2.10 30.43 6.17
C TYR A 80 -2.92 29.43 7.02
N ASP A 81 -3.99 29.89 7.65
CA ASP A 81 -4.87 29.03 8.45
C ASP A 81 -5.60 27.99 7.60
N VAL A 82 -6.06 28.35 6.40
CA VAL A 82 -6.68 27.40 5.45
C VAL A 82 -5.69 26.31 5.02
N LEU A 83 -4.46 26.68 4.63
CA LEU A 83 -3.44 25.69 4.27
C LEU A 83 -3.09 24.77 5.45
N ARG A 84 -3.05 25.33 6.67
CA ARG A 84 -2.82 24.56 7.89
C ARG A 84 -3.96 23.58 8.17
N LEU A 85 -5.20 24.01 7.99
CA LEU A 85 -6.39 23.17 8.19
C LEU A 85 -6.46 22.02 7.18
N ILE A 86 -6.21 22.30 5.89
CA ILE A 86 -6.13 21.26 4.84
C ILE A 86 -5.07 20.21 5.21
N ARG A 87 -3.92 20.65 5.73
CA ARG A 87 -2.88 19.73 6.18
C ARG A 87 -3.33 18.86 7.36
N ILE A 88 -3.98 19.45 8.36
CA ILE A 88 -4.47 18.70 9.53
C ILE A 88 -5.50 17.65 9.07
N ILE A 89 -6.47 18.05 8.26
CA ILE A 89 -7.50 17.13 7.75
C ILE A 89 -6.89 16.00 6.92
N SER A 90 -6.00 16.32 5.99
CA SER A 90 -5.33 15.29 5.18
C SER A 90 -4.52 14.31 6.04
N THR A 91 -3.84 14.78 7.09
CA THR A 91 -3.14 13.87 8.02
C THR A 91 -4.09 13.00 8.83
N PHE A 92 -5.23 13.53 9.29
CA PHE A 92 -6.24 12.73 10.00
C PHE A 92 -6.86 11.66 9.12
N ILE A 93 -7.16 11.98 7.86
CA ILE A 93 -7.65 10.99 6.88
C ILE A 93 -6.60 9.91 6.65
N ALA A 94 -5.34 10.29 6.48
CA ALA A 94 -4.24 9.33 6.31
C ALA A 94 -4.13 8.38 7.50
N ILE A 95 -4.17 8.89 8.74
CA ILE A 95 -4.13 8.07 9.97
C ILE A 95 -5.33 7.13 10.04
N SER A 96 -6.54 7.64 9.79
CA SER A 96 -7.78 6.86 9.80
C SER A 96 -7.79 5.73 8.77
N LEU A 97 -7.15 5.93 7.61
CA LEU A 97 -6.97 4.88 6.61
C LEU A 97 -5.85 3.89 6.99
N TYR A 98 -4.83 4.33 7.72
CA TYR A 98 -3.69 3.50 8.06
C TYR A 98 -3.99 2.45 9.13
N VAL A 99 -4.78 2.80 10.15
CA VAL A 99 -5.20 1.87 11.22
C VAL A 99 -5.84 0.59 10.66
N PRO A 100 -6.89 0.65 9.80
CA PRO A 100 -7.51 -0.56 9.27
C PRO A 100 -6.61 -1.33 8.29
N ILE A 101 -5.68 -0.65 7.60
CA ILE A 101 -4.66 -1.32 6.77
C ILE A 101 -3.77 -2.22 7.63
N VAL A 102 -3.23 -1.69 8.73
CA VAL A 102 -2.33 -2.42 9.62
C VAL A 102 -3.03 -3.63 10.24
N ILE A 103 -4.28 -3.47 10.69
CA ILE A 103 -5.09 -4.56 11.25
C ILE A 103 -5.27 -5.66 10.20
N LYS A 104 -5.65 -5.32 8.97
CA LYS A 104 -5.86 -6.30 7.90
C LYS A 104 -4.58 -7.06 7.54
N ILE A 105 -3.45 -6.35 7.45
CA ILE A 105 -2.15 -6.98 7.19
C ILE A 105 -1.78 -7.97 8.30
N PHE A 106 -1.97 -7.60 9.57
CA PHE A 106 -1.75 -8.49 10.71
C PHE A 106 -2.61 -9.77 10.63
N MET A 107 -3.89 -9.63 10.26
CA MET A 107 -4.77 -10.79 10.08
C MET A 107 -4.33 -11.69 8.93
N ILE A 108 -3.88 -11.11 7.80
CA ILE A 108 -3.38 -11.86 6.64
C ILE A 108 -2.10 -12.63 7.01
N ILE A 109 -1.15 -12.00 7.70
CA ILE A 109 0.11 -12.63 8.12
C ILE A 109 -0.20 -13.82 9.05
N LYS A 110 -1.02 -13.60 10.09
CA LYS A 110 -1.40 -14.65 11.03
C LYS A 110 -2.13 -15.82 10.36
N GLY A 111 -2.99 -15.55 9.39
CA GLY A 111 -3.64 -16.58 8.58
C GLY A 111 -2.69 -17.30 7.62
N SER A 112 -1.71 -16.59 7.06
CA SER A 112 -0.70 -17.16 6.15
C SER A 112 0.17 -18.20 6.86
N ASP A 113 0.60 -17.92 8.09
CA ASP A 113 1.40 -18.87 8.89
C ASP A 113 0.65 -20.18 9.14
N SER A 114 -0.64 -20.09 9.50
CA SER A 114 -1.49 -21.28 9.68
C SER A 114 -1.70 -22.06 8.37
N ASN A 115 -1.86 -21.38 7.24
CA ASN A 115 -2.02 -22.02 5.94
C ASN A 115 -0.72 -22.67 5.45
N GLN A 116 0.43 -22.07 5.74
CA GLN A 116 1.72 -22.63 5.40
C GLN A 116 2.02 -23.89 6.23
N ALA A 117 1.65 -23.89 7.51
CA ALA A 117 1.74 -25.08 8.37
C ALA A 117 0.85 -26.22 7.84
N ASN A 118 -0.42 -25.93 7.51
CA ASN A 118 -1.34 -26.92 6.92
C ASN A 118 -0.83 -27.47 5.57
N ARG A 119 -0.26 -26.64 4.71
CA ARG A 119 0.34 -27.09 3.43
C ARG A 119 1.54 -28.01 3.64
N LYS A 120 2.39 -27.72 4.62
CA LYS A 120 3.53 -28.59 4.96
C LYS A 120 3.06 -29.93 5.49
N ALA A 121 2.04 -29.94 6.35
CA ALA A 121 1.43 -31.17 6.87
C ALA A 121 0.81 -32.01 5.73
N PHE A 122 0.03 -31.40 4.84
CA PHE A 122 -0.57 -32.08 3.69
C PHE A 122 0.49 -32.70 2.76
N ASN A 123 1.54 -31.95 2.44
CA ASN A 123 2.62 -32.45 1.58
C ASN A 123 3.43 -33.58 2.22
N ALA A 124 3.60 -33.57 3.56
CA ALA A 124 4.26 -34.64 4.29
C ALA A 124 3.43 -35.94 4.25
N THR A 125 2.11 -35.83 4.46
CA THR A 125 1.19 -36.98 4.35
C THR A 125 1.19 -37.57 2.94
N GLN A 126 1.20 -36.74 1.89
CA GLN A 126 1.23 -37.20 0.50
C GLN A 126 2.56 -37.88 0.12
N ARG A 127 3.68 -37.47 0.72
CA ARG A 127 4.96 -38.16 0.53
C ARG A 127 4.95 -39.55 1.16
N ASN A 128 4.41 -39.69 2.37
CA ASN A 128 4.34 -40.98 3.05
C ASN A 128 3.46 -41.98 2.28
N SER A 129 2.30 -41.56 1.76
CA SER A 129 1.43 -42.45 0.97
C SER A 129 2.09 -42.91 -0.34
N ASN A 130 2.87 -42.05 -0.99
CA ASN A 130 3.62 -42.41 -2.19
C ASN A 130 4.76 -43.38 -1.87
N GLN A 131 5.41 -43.23 -0.71
CA GLN A 131 6.50 -44.09 -0.29
C GLN A 131 6.02 -45.51 0.09
N GLU A 132 4.87 -45.63 0.76
CA GLU A 132 4.20 -46.92 1.01
C GLU A 132 3.77 -47.61 -0.30
N SER A 133 3.21 -46.85 -1.25
CA SER A 133 2.82 -47.42 -2.55
C SER A 133 4.02 -47.96 -3.33
N THR A 134 5.16 -47.26 -3.26
CA THR A 134 6.39 -47.65 -3.96
C THR A 134 7.06 -48.87 -3.30
N SER A 135 7.04 -48.94 -1.97
CA SER A 135 7.59 -50.08 -1.23
C SER A 135 6.72 -51.34 -1.36
N ALA A 136 5.40 -51.20 -1.39
CA ALA A 136 4.49 -52.28 -1.74
C ALA A 136 4.75 -52.79 -3.16
N PHE A 137 4.86 -51.89 -4.16
CA PHE A 137 5.16 -52.27 -5.54
C PHE A 137 6.49 -53.01 -5.69
N ASN A 138 7.54 -52.54 -5.00
CA ASN A 138 8.85 -53.21 -5.02
C ASN A 138 8.81 -54.59 -4.35
N PHE A 139 8.04 -54.76 -3.25
CA PHE A 139 7.85 -56.06 -2.60
C PHE A 139 7.15 -57.08 -3.51
N TYR A 140 6.11 -56.66 -4.22
CA TYR A 140 5.44 -57.51 -5.22
C TYR A 140 6.38 -57.90 -6.36
N LYS A 141 7.19 -56.95 -6.86
CA LYS A 141 8.16 -57.22 -7.94
C LYS A 141 9.21 -58.24 -7.53
N THR A 142 9.76 -58.15 -6.31
CA THR A 142 10.75 -59.11 -5.81
C THR A 142 10.18 -60.52 -5.63
N ASN A 143 8.94 -60.64 -5.16
CA ASN A 143 8.29 -61.95 -4.95
C ASN A 143 7.90 -62.66 -6.26
N ILE A 144 7.58 -61.90 -7.32
CA ILE A 144 7.30 -62.48 -8.64
C ILE A 144 8.60 -62.95 -9.31
N SER A 145 9.69 -62.20 -9.15
CA SER A 145 10.98 -62.58 -9.75
C SER A 145 11.60 -63.83 -9.12
N SER A 146 11.35 -64.11 -7.85
CA SER A 146 11.86 -65.32 -7.18
C SER A 146 11.11 -66.61 -7.57
N LYS A 147 9.87 -66.51 -8.06
CA LYS A 147 9.08 -67.67 -8.53
C LYS A 147 9.45 -68.18 -9.93
N PHE A 148 10.28 -67.46 -10.68
CA PHE A 148 10.68 -67.82 -12.05
C PHE A 148 12.01 -68.58 -12.14
N TYR A 149 12.67 -68.85 -11.00
CA TYR A 149 13.97 -69.53 -10.93
C TYR A 149 13.95 -70.86 -10.16
N GLU A 150 12.77 -71.41 -9.88
CA GLU A 150 12.56 -72.81 -9.44
C GLU A 150 11.92 -73.60 -10.59
#